data_AF-A0A0L0CFF8-F1
#
_entry.id   AF-A0A0L0CFF8-F1
#
_cell.length_a   1.000
_cell.length_b   1.000
_cell.length_c   1.000
_cell.angle_alpha   90.00
_cell.angle_beta   90.00
_cell.angle_gamma   90.00
#
_symmetry.space_group_name_H-M   'P 1'
#
loop_
_entity.id
_entity.type
_entity.pdbx_description
1 polymer ?
#
loop_
_entity_poly.entity_id
_entity_poly.type
_entity_poly.pdbx_seq_one_letter_code
_entity_poly.pdbx_strand_id
1 'polypeptide(L)'
;MRAYRNISISGKFNSKSDVWSFAVTLWEILTFARKQPYEHLNDAKVIENIGHIYQDDNQYQLLPIPANCPREIYDLMCECWQRNEANRPNFREIHLFLQRKNLGFKPTLMTY
;
A
#
# COMPACT_ATOMS: atom_id res chain seq x y z
N MET A 1 1.77 6.56 -12.60
CA MET A 1 0.87 5.37 -12.71
C MET A 1 1.45 4.18 -13.50
N ARG A 2 2.65 4.23 -14.12
CA ARG A 2 3.06 3.21 -15.12
C ARG A 2 3.85 1.99 -14.62
N ALA A 3 4.38 1.94 -13.40
CA ALA A 3 5.25 0.82 -12.97
C ALA A 3 4.63 -0.14 -11.92
N TYR A 4 3.66 0.29 -11.09
CA TYR A 4 3.23 -0.50 -9.91
C TYR A 4 1.89 -1.22 -10.06
N ARG A 5 1.11 -0.94 -11.12
CA ARG A 5 -0.20 -1.60 -11.38
C ARG A 5 -0.08 -3.09 -11.69
N ASN A 6 1.13 -3.60 -11.91
CA ASN A 6 1.40 -4.98 -12.30
C ASN A 6 2.13 -5.77 -11.20
N ILE A 7 1.98 -5.38 -9.93
CA ILE A 7 2.51 -6.14 -8.78
C ILE A 7 1.67 -7.41 -8.59
N SER A 8 1.85 -8.33 -9.52
CA SER A 8 1.56 -9.75 -9.45
C SER A 8 2.91 -10.43 -9.70
N ILE A 9 3.78 -10.41 -8.69
CA ILE A 9 5.18 -10.85 -8.81
C ILE A 9 5.28 -12.37 -8.97
N SER A 10 4.17 -13.10 -8.75
CA SER A 10 4.02 -14.51 -9.09
C SER A 10 3.24 -14.76 -10.39
N GLY A 11 2.81 -13.71 -11.10
CA GLY A 11 1.87 -13.79 -12.23
C GLY A 11 0.43 -14.16 -11.84
N LYS A 12 0.15 -14.40 -10.55
CA LYS A 12 -1.18 -14.71 -10.02
C LYS A 12 -1.90 -13.43 -9.56
N PHE A 13 -2.80 -12.95 -10.39
CA PHE A 13 -3.71 -11.85 -10.05
C PHE A 13 -4.88 -12.41 -9.22
N ASN A 14 -4.99 -11.95 -7.97
CA ASN A 14 -6.07 -12.31 -7.08
C ASN A 14 -6.45 -11.12 -6.17
N SER A 15 -7.52 -11.25 -5.40
CA SER A 15 -7.94 -10.16 -4.51
C SER A 15 -6.87 -9.76 -3.47
N LYS A 16 -5.90 -10.65 -3.16
CA LYS A 16 -4.80 -10.35 -2.24
C LYS A 16 -3.66 -9.57 -2.90
N SER A 17 -3.45 -9.70 -4.21
CA SER A 17 -2.58 -8.79 -4.97
C SER A 17 -3.19 -7.39 -5.11
N ASP A 18 -4.53 -7.31 -5.19
CA ASP A 18 -5.23 -6.02 -5.19
C ASP A 18 -5.10 -5.31 -3.84
N VAL A 19 -5.14 -6.04 -2.72
CA VAL A 19 -4.88 -5.48 -1.38
C VAL A 19 -3.49 -4.88 -1.27
N TRP A 20 -2.46 -5.56 -1.80
CA TRP A 20 -1.10 -5.01 -1.85
C TRP A 20 -1.06 -3.69 -2.62
N SER A 21 -1.64 -3.71 -3.82
CA SER A 21 -1.66 -2.54 -4.72
C SER A 21 -2.46 -1.39 -4.12
N PHE A 22 -3.55 -1.69 -3.40
CA PHE A 22 -4.32 -0.70 -2.65
C PHE A 22 -3.47 0.03 -1.61
N ALA A 23 -2.61 -0.67 -0.87
CA ALA A 23 -1.73 -0.01 0.10
C ALA A 23 -0.69 0.91 -0.55
N VAL A 24 -0.18 0.56 -1.75
CA VAL A 24 0.63 1.47 -2.56
C VAL A 24 -0.19 2.71 -2.96
N THR A 25 -1.43 2.53 -3.41
CA THR A 25 -2.32 3.66 -3.72
C THR A 25 -2.64 4.52 -2.49
N LEU A 26 -2.84 3.92 -1.33
CA LEU A 26 -3.06 4.67 -0.08
C LEU A 26 -1.83 5.50 0.29
N TRP A 27 -0.63 4.94 0.11
CA TRP A 27 0.62 5.69 0.26
C TRP A 27 0.72 6.86 -0.73
N GLU A 28 0.36 6.65 -2.01
CA GLU A 28 0.32 7.72 -3.02
C GLU A 28 -0.69 8.83 -2.61
N ILE A 29 -1.86 8.46 -2.09
CA ILE A 29 -2.87 9.41 -1.60
C ILE A 29 -2.29 10.26 -0.46
N LEU A 30 -1.66 9.64 0.54
CA LEU A 30 -1.12 10.34 1.72
C LEU A 30 0.14 11.17 1.42
N THR A 31 0.84 10.87 0.33
CA THR A 31 1.92 11.72 -0.18
C THR A 31 1.44 12.77 -1.17
N PHE A 32 0.12 12.89 -1.38
CA PHE A 32 -0.50 13.77 -2.37
C PHE A 32 0.05 13.56 -3.79
N ALA A 33 0.45 12.32 -4.09
CA ALA A 33 1.12 11.92 -5.33
C ALA A 33 2.37 12.78 -5.67
N ARG A 34 2.98 13.44 -4.68
CA ARG A 34 4.20 14.26 -4.86
C ARG A 34 5.46 13.42 -4.99
N LYS A 35 5.41 12.15 -4.57
CA LYS A 35 6.52 11.21 -4.63
C LYS A 35 6.10 9.98 -5.42
N GLN A 36 7.02 9.43 -6.19
CA GLN A 36 6.83 8.13 -6.81
C GLN A 36 7.18 7.02 -5.80
N PRO A 37 6.40 5.94 -5.71
CA PRO A 37 6.79 4.76 -4.93
C PRO A 37 8.19 4.29 -5.36
N TYR A 38 9.13 4.10 -4.43
CA TYR A 38 10.50 3.68 -4.77
C TYR A 38 11.20 4.57 -5.80
N GLU A 39 11.04 5.89 -5.73
CA GLU A 39 11.61 6.87 -6.69
C GLU A 39 13.14 6.76 -6.90
N HIS A 40 13.86 6.17 -5.94
CA HIS A 40 15.31 5.93 -6.01
C HIS A 40 15.69 4.63 -6.73
N LEU A 41 14.71 3.79 -7.08
CA LEU A 41 14.91 2.53 -7.78
C LEU A 41 14.44 2.63 -9.24
N ASN A 42 15.13 1.95 -10.14
CA ASN A 42 14.63 1.74 -11.50
C ASN A 42 13.65 0.54 -11.53
N ASP A 43 12.94 0.36 -12.64
CA ASP A 43 11.92 -0.70 -12.77
C ASP A 43 12.45 -2.10 -12.44
N ALA A 44 13.67 -2.43 -12.87
CA ALA A 44 14.29 -3.72 -12.59
C ALA A 44 14.56 -3.93 -11.09
N LYS A 45 15.09 -2.90 -10.42
CA LYS A 45 15.32 -2.92 -8.96
C LYS A 45 14.03 -2.93 -8.15
N VAL A 46 12.96 -2.35 -8.66
CA VAL A 46 11.63 -2.47 -8.03
C VAL A 46 11.15 -3.92 -8.07
N ILE A 47 11.30 -4.60 -9.20
CA ILE A 47 10.93 -6.02 -9.33
C ILE A 47 11.79 -6.88 -8.39
N GLU A 48 13.09 -6.64 -8.35
CA GLU A 48 14.03 -7.31 -7.43
C GLU A 48 13.65 -7.08 -5.96
N ASN A 49 13.43 -5.82 -5.56
CA ASN A 49 13.00 -5.46 -4.22
C ASN A 49 11.73 -6.22 -3.79
N ILE A 50 10.76 -6.34 -4.68
CA ILE A 50 9.54 -7.10 -4.37
C ILE A 50 9.82 -8.60 -4.35
N GLY A 51 10.73 -9.11 -5.18
CA GLY A 51 11.23 -10.48 -5.10
C GLY A 51 11.77 -10.80 -3.70
N HIS A 52 12.59 -9.91 -3.12
CA HIS A 52 13.13 -10.05 -1.76
C HIS A 52 12.03 -10.12 -0.68
N ILE A 53 10.90 -9.42 -0.84
CA ILE A 53 9.75 -9.53 0.07
C ILE A 53 9.21 -10.97 0.10
N TYR A 54 9.13 -11.63 -1.07
CA TYR A 54 8.66 -13.02 -1.15
C TYR A 54 9.70 -14.03 -0.70
N GLN A 55 10.99 -13.69 -0.79
CA GLN A 55 12.08 -14.54 -0.31
C GLN A 55 12.27 -14.42 1.21
N ASP A 56 11.88 -13.29 1.81
CA ASP A 56 11.96 -13.03 3.25
C ASP A 56 13.40 -13.07 3.77
N ASP A 57 14.31 -12.57 2.95
CA ASP A 57 15.75 -12.54 3.19
C ASP A 57 16.22 -11.24 3.87
N ASN A 58 15.26 -10.40 4.30
CA ASN A 58 15.49 -9.07 4.89
C ASN A 58 16.25 -8.09 3.97
N GLN A 59 16.33 -8.33 2.66
CA GLN A 59 16.95 -7.40 1.71
C GLN A 59 15.95 -6.44 1.05
N TYR A 60 14.66 -6.59 1.37
CA TYR A 60 13.62 -5.74 0.84
C TYR A 60 13.47 -4.42 1.61
N GLN A 61 13.01 -3.41 0.90
CA GLN A 61 12.59 -2.13 1.42
C GLN A 61 11.09 -1.95 1.20
N LEU A 62 10.35 -1.59 2.26
CA LEU A 62 8.98 -1.09 2.16
C LEU A 62 8.97 0.43 1.88
N LEU A 63 7.84 0.93 1.36
CA LEU A 63 7.65 2.37 1.22
C LEU A 63 7.70 3.06 2.60
N PRO A 64 8.38 4.20 2.73
CA PRO A 64 8.52 4.87 4.02
C PRO A 64 7.19 5.45 4.49
N ILE A 65 7.02 5.67 5.80
CA ILE A 65 5.85 6.36 6.34
C ILE A 65 5.70 7.76 5.72
N PRO A 66 4.53 8.11 5.14
CA PRO A 66 4.28 9.47 4.63
C PRO A 66 4.32 10.53 5.74
N ALA A 67 4.66 11.76 5.38
CA ALA A 67 4.60 12.88 6.32
C ALA A 67 3.16 13.07 6.83
N ASN A 68 3.01 13.27 8.14
CA ASN A 68 1.71 13.42 8.82
C ASN A 68 0.77 12.21 8.70
N CYS A 69 1.27 11.04 8.31
CA CYS A 69 0.51 9.79 8.34
C CYS A 69 0.36 9.30 9.79
N PRO A 70 -0.87 9.07 10.30
CA PRO A 70 -1.04 8.41 11.59
C PRO A 70 -0.42 7.01 11.56
N ARG A 71 0.25 6.62 12.64
CA ARG A 71 1.00 5.36 12.72
C ARG A 71 0.11 4.16 12.38
N GLU A 72 -1.13 4.14 12.85
CA GLU A 72 -2.03 3.02 12.62
C GLU A 72 -2.46 2.89 11.15
N ILE A 73 -2.49 3.99 10.38
CA ILE A 73 -2.74 3.92 8.94
C ILE A 73 -1.53 3.31 8.22
N TYR A 74 -0.31 3.64 8.66
CA TYR A 74 0.89 3.01 8.12
C TYR A 74 1.00 1.53 8.51
N ASP A 75 0.64 1.17 9.74
CA ASP A 75 0.61 -0.22 10.19
C ASP A 75 -0.36 -1.05 9.32
N LEU A 76 -1.54 -0.50 8.98
CA LEU A 76 -2.46 -1.11 8.01
C LEU A 76 -1.80 -1.34 6.63
N MET A 77 -1.01 -0.38 6.13
CA MET A 77 -0.28 -0.56 4.87
C MET A 77 0.71 -1.73 4.98
N CYS A 78 1.44 -1.82 6.09
CA CYS A 78 2.36 -2.94 6.36
C CYS A 78 1.64 -4.30 6.44
N GLU A 79 0.43 -4.35 7.01
CA GLU A 79 -0.42 -5.55 6.99
C GLU A 79 -0.84 -5.95 5.56
N CYS A 80 -1.12 -4.97 4.70
CA CYS A 80 -1.41 -5.24 3.29
C CYS A 80 -0.17 -5.71 2.51
N TRP A 81 1.04 -5.35 2.98
CA TRP A 81 2.33 -5.76 2.43
C TRP A 81 2.91 -7.03 3.08
N GLN A 82 2.08 -7.84 3.74
CA GLN A 82 2.51 -9.14 4.25
C GLN A 82 2.91 -10.09 3.11
N ARG A 83 4.00 -10.82 3.31
CA ARG A 83 4.49 -11.86 2.39
C ARG A 83 3.42 -12.91 2.13
N ASN A 84 2.91 -13.52 3.20
CA ASN A 84 1.85 -14.52 3.11
C ASN A 84 0.52 -13.82 2.77
N GLU A 85 -0.03 -14.13 1.60
CA GLU A 85 -1.28 -13.55 1.13
C GLU A 85 -2.47 -13.83 2.07
N ALA A 86 -2.44 -14.94 2.82
CA ALA A 86 -3.45 -15.28 3.81
C ALA A 86 -3.46 -14.31 5.00
N ASN A 87 -2.31 -13.71 5.31
CA ASN A 87 -2.16 -12.76 6.42
C ASN A 87 -2.57 -11.33 6.04
N ARG A 88 -2.70 -11.03 4.75
CA ARG A 88 -3.16 -9.71 4.30
C ARG A 88 -4.64 -9.55 4.67
N PRO A 89 -5.11 -8.39 5.15
CA PRO A 89 -6.52 -8.17 5.40
C PRO A 89 -7.32 -8.25 4.10
N ASN A 90 -8.62 -8.48 4.19
CA ASN A 90 -9.53 -8.33 3.07
C ASN A 90 -10.08 -6.89 3.00
N PHE A 91 -10.66 -6.50 1.87
CA PHE A 91 -11.18 -5.13 1.68
C PHE A 91 -12.28 -4.73 2.68
N ARG A 92 -13.05 -5.69 3.22
CA ARG A 92 -14.06 -5.39 4.25
C ARG A 92 -13.38 -4.98 5.56
N GLU A 93 -12.32 -5.66 5.97
CA GLU A 93 -11.54 -5.31 7.17
C GLU A 93 -10.87 -3.94 7.01
N ILE A 94 -10.23 -3.71 5.86
CA ILE A 94 -9.61 -2.42 5.51
C ILE A 94 -10.66 -1.29 5.58
N HIS A 95 -11.82 -1.48 4.95
CA HIS A 95 -12.89 -0.49 4.93
C HIS A 95 -13.39 -0.16 6.35
N LEU A 96 -13.68 -1.18 7.16
CA LEU A 96 -14.15 -0.98 8.54
C LEU A 96 -13.11 -0.23 9.39
N PHE A 97 -11.83 -0.55 9.23
CA PHE A 97 -10.76 0.16 9.92
C PHE A 97 -10.70 1.64 9.52
N LEU A 98 -10.68 1.94 8.22
CA LEU A 98 -10.62 3.32 7.72
C LEU A 98 -11.88 4.11 8.10
N GLN A 99 -13.05 3.48 8.05
CA GLN A 99 -14.30 4.10 8.48
C GLN A 99 -14.26 4.49 9.97
N ARG A 100 -13.74 3.62 10.83
CA ARG A 100 -13.56 3.90 12.26
C ARG A 100 -12.62 5.07 12.51
N LYS A 101 -11.54 5.18 11.74
CA LYS A 101 -10.59 6.30 11.82
C LYS A 101 -11.17 7.62 11.30
N ASN A 102 -12.16 7.56 10.42
CA ASN A 102 -12.88 8.73 9.89
C ASN A 102 -14.14 9.10 10.68
N LEU A 103 -14.43 8.44 11.82
CA LEU A 103 -15.59 8.78 12.64
C LEU A 103 -15.52 10.25 13.09
N GLY A 104 -16.56 11.02 12.78
CA GLY A 104 -16.62 12.45 13.08
C GLY A 104 -16.15 13.36 11.94
N PHE A 105 -15.56 12.82 10.87
CA PHE A 105 -15.33 13.59 9.65
C PHE A 105 -16.67 13.89 8.98
N LYS A 106 -17.12 15.13 9.07
CA LYS A 106 -18.21 15.65 8.25
C LYS A 106 -17.56 16.33 7.04
N PRO A 107 -17.69 15.79 5.82
CA PRO A 107 -17.31 16.55 4.64
C PRO A 107 -18.14 17.82 4.69
N THR A 108 -17.49 18.98 4.75
CA THR A 108 -18.19 20.24 4.52
C THR A 108 -18.68 20.15 3.08
N LEU A 109 -19.95 19.78 2.89
CA LEU A 109 -20.62 19.97 1.62
C LEU A 109 -20.60 21.47 1.40
N MET A 110 -19.60 21.96 0.64
CA MET A 110 -19.67 23.29 0.07
C MET A 110 -20.85 23.25 -0.89
N THR A 111 -22.01 23.66 -0.40
CA THR A 111 -23.14 24.06 -1.24
C THR A 111 -22.63 25.21 -2.11
N TYR A 112 -22.42 24.90 -3.38
CA TYR A 112 -22.32 25.90 -4.45
C TYR A 112 -23.70 26.49 -4.71
#